data_AF-A0A2N7FQ34-F1
#
_entry.id   AF-A0A2N7FQ34-F1
#
_cell.length_a   1.000
_cell.length_b   1.000
_cell.length_c   1.000
_cell.angle_alpha   90.00
_cell.angle_beta   90.00
_cell.angle_gamma   90.00
#
_symmetry.space_group_name_H-M   'P 1'
#
loop_
_entity.id
_entity.type
_entity.pdbx_description
1 polymer ?
#
loop_
_entity_poly.entity_id
_entity_poly.type
_entity_poly.pdbx_seq_one_letter_code
_entity_poly.pdbx_strand_id
1 'polypeptide(L)'
;MGHSLGGITGFTSVATSEIAGTHKFSSAVYANSGGHIAELLFASETFGPEIKHNLAKQLNTAYKDSVATACATNNIKDGDCYTAFATGNPTSAAAIETELVAFKVAAQTLIDTVDPHSLANTEDLSSFRSSYPTLLIQSQNDKTVPNTGIATSFTASFVGSEGLDTTLGLSDSTKASPSIGNRVFVQYNETAKHSTIIGPQADLSDASHTLSMRTQVTDFLKSDSLDTAAPSALLE
;
A
#
# COMPACT_ATOMS: atom_id res chain seq x y z
N MET A 1 -6.07 3.76 14.38
CA MET A 1 -5.31 2.76 13.59
C MET A 1 -6.08 2.49 12.31
N GLY A 2 -5.41 2.55 11.16
CA GLY A 2 -5.97 2.21 9.86
C GLY A 2 -5.16 1.08 9.21
N HIS A 3 -5.84 0.20 8.47
CA HIS A 3 -5.24 -0.89 7.72
C HIS A 3 -5.60 -0.76 6.24
N SER A 4 -4.66 -1.08 5.35
CA SER A 4 -4.90 -1.05 3.90
C SER A 4 -5.44 0.32 3.46
N LEU A 5 -6.50 0.36 2.64
CA LEU A 5 -7.19 1.58 2.24
C LEU A 5 -7.60 2.47 3.43
N GLY A 6 -8.00 1.86 4.56
CA GLY A 6 -8.33 2.61 5.78
C GLY A 6 -7.11 3.29 6.42
N GLY A 7 -5.89 2.77 6.19
CA GLY A 7 -4.65 3.46 6.53
C GLY A 7 -4.37 4.63 5.59
N ILE A 8 -4.59 4.42 4.28
CA ILE A 8 -4.35 5.42 3.24
C ILE A 8 -5.21 6.66 3.49
N THR A 9 -6.54 6.48 3.57
CA THR A 9 -7.46 7.58 3.85
C THR A 9 -7.39 8.04 5.31
N GLY A 10 -6.95 7.16 6.20
CA GLY A 10 -6.81 7.41 7.63
C GLY A 10 -5.78 8.49 7.93
N PHE A 11 -4.65 8.50 7.22
CA PHE A 11 -3.61 9.53 7.40
C PHE A 11 -4.18 10.93 7.21
N THR A 12 -4.79 11.17 6.05
CA THR A 12 -5.42 12.44 5.71
C THR A 12 -6.49 12.80 6.73
N SER A 13 -7.32 11.84 7.12
CA SER A 13 -8.41 12.08 8.09
C SER A 13 -7.88 12.54 9.45
N VAL A 14 -6.85 11.88 9.98
CA VAL A 14 -6.20 12.28 11.24
C VAL A 14 -5.58 13.66 11.09
N ALA A 15 -4.77 13.85 10.04
CA ALA A 15 -4.03 15.08 9.85
C ALA A 15 -4.94 16.31 9.69
N THR A 16 -5.99 16.21 8.87
CA THR A 16 -6.99 17.28 8.73
C THR A 16 -7.76 17.52 10.02
N SER A 17 -8.10 16.45 10.77
CA SER A 17 -8.84 16.59 12.03
C SER A 17 -8.04 17.32 13.11
N GLU A 18 -6.75 17.01 13.22
CA GLU A 18 -5.81 17.66 14.14
C GLU A 18 -5.59 19.13 13.77
N ILE A 19 -5.35 19.43 12.49
CA ILE A 19 -5.18 20.81 12.00
C ILE A 19 -6.44 21.63 12.24
N ALA A 20 -7.62 21.07 11.95
CA ALA A 20 -8.89 21.74 12.21
C ALA A 20 -9.23 21.86 13.70
N GLY A 21 -8.47 21.20 14.58
CA GLY A 21 -8.71 21.16 16.03
C GLY A 21 -10.04 20.49 16.43
N THR A 22 -10.60 19.67 15.55
CA THR A 22 -11.90 19.01 15.76
C THR A 22 -11.80 17.73 16.57
N HIS A 23 -10.65 17.05 16.48
CA HIS A 23 -10.29 15.87 17.25
C HIS A 23 -8.90 16.08 17.86
N LYS A 24 -8.51 15.17 18.77
CA LYS A 24 -7.22 15.21 19.49
C LYS A 24 -6.61 13.82 19.54
N PHE A 25 -6.33 13.25 18.38
CA PHE A 25 -5.55 12.05 18.21
C PHE A 25 -4.11 12.33 18.64
N SER A 26 -3.58 11.59 19.60
CA SER A 26 -2.19 11.76 20.07
C SER A 26 -1.16 11.08 19.15
N SER A 27 -1.57 10.01 18.46
CA SER A 27 -0.75 9.25 17.55
C SER A 27 -1.59 8.48 16.52
N ALA A 28 -0.94 7.98 15.48
CA ALA A 28 -1.57 7.13 14.49
C ALA A 28 -0.72 5.93 14.08
N VAL A 29 -1.42 4.85 13.72
CA VAL A 29 -0.83 3.62 13.21
C VAL A 29 -1.46 3.30 11.87
N TYR A 30 -0.63 3.08 10.86
CA TYR A 30 -1.03 2.69 9.51
C TYR A 30 -0.37 1.35 9.18
N ALA A 31 -1.16 0.32 8.90
CA ALA A 31 -0.64 -1.02 8.65
C ALA A 31 -0.96 -1.47 7.23
N ASN A 32 0.06 -1.99 6.54
CA ASN A 32 0.00 -2.45 5.16
C ASN A 32 -0.72 -1.41 4.28
N SER A 33 -0.26 -0.16 4.37
CA SER A 33 -0.88 1.03 3.82
C SER A 33 0.15 1.80 3.01
N GLY A 34 -0.28 2.55 2.00
CA GLY A 34 0.62 3.33 1.15
C GLY A 34 0.07 4.68 0.75
N GLY A 35 0.66 5.25 -0.30
CA GLY A 35 0.15 6.43 -0.99
C GLY A 35 0.08 6.20 -2.50
N HIS A 36 -0.29 7.25 -3.22
CA HIS A 36 -0.41 7.24 -4.67
C HIS A 36 -1.38 6.16 -5.18
N ILE A 37 -2.62 6.22 -4.66
CA ILE A 37 -3.65 5.17 -4.70
C ILE A 37 -3.87 4.62 -6.10
N ALA A 38 -3.96 5.46 -7.12
CA ALA A 38 -4.25 4.98 -8.48
C ALA A 38 -3.12 4.05 -8.97
N GLU A 39 -1.87 4.48 -8.87
CA GLU A 39 -0.73 3.63 -9.24
C GLU A 39 -0.56 2.44 -8.31
N LEU A 40 -0.84 2.61 -7.01
CA LEU A 40 -0.86 1.52 -6.03
C LEU A 40 -1.83 0.41 -6.46
N LEU A 41 -3.07 0.76 -6.82
CA LEU A 41 -4.07 -0.20 -7.26
C LEU A 41 -3.66 -0.89 -8.57
N PHE A 42 -2.98 -0.19 -9.47
CA PHE A 42 -2.45 -0.79 -10.70
C PHE A 42 -1.21 -1.67 -10.48
N ALA A 43 -0.41 -1.37 -9.47
CA ALA A 43 0.77 -2.14 -9.07
C ALA A 43 0.43 -3.33 -8.17
N SER A 44 -0.74 -3.33 -7.53
CA SER A 44 -1.26 -4.43 -6.73
C SER A 44 -1.34 -5.73 -7.54
N GLU A 45 -0.76 -6.83 -7.05
CA GLU A 45 -0.95 -8.17 -7.64
C GLU A 45 -2.41 -8.65 -7.49
N THR A 46 -3.11 -8.20 -6.45
CA THR A 46 -4.51 -8.56 -6.18
C THR A 46 -5.49 -7.77 -7.06
N PHE A 47 -5.31 -6.45 -7.18
CA PHE A 47 -6.27 -5.57 -7.87
C PHE A 47 -5.86 -5.16 -9.28
N GLY A 48 -4.55 -5.00 -9.51
CA GLY A 48 -4.00 -4.47 -10.75
C GLY A 48 -4.42 -5.26 -11.98
N PRO A 49 -4.26 -6.59 -12.01
CA PRO A 49 -4.67 -7.39 -13.16
C PRO A 49 -6.16 -7.26 -13.50
N GLU A 50 -7.04 -7.20 -12.50
CA GLU A 50 -8.49 -7.05 -12.66
C GLU A 50 -8.84 -5.69 -13.27
N ILE A 51 -8.26 -4.61 -12.75
CA ILE A 51 -8.45 -3.25 -13.25
C ILE A 51 -7.96 -3.15 -14.70
N LYS A 52 -6.75 -3.65 -14.96
CA LYS A 52 -6.13 -3.62 -16.29
C LYS A 52 -6.94 -4.45 -17.29
N HIS A 53 -7.47 -5.61 -16.89
CA HIS A 53 -8.35 -6.43 -17.73
C HIS A 53 -9.56 -5.62 -18.21
N ASN A 54 -10.28 -5.01 -17.27
CA ASN A 54 -11.54 -4.31 -17.52
C ASN A 54 -11.35 -3.04 -18.35
N LEU A 55 -10.27 -2.30 -18.14
CA LEU A 55 -9.95 -1.10 -18.91
C LEU A 55 -9.40 -1.43 -20.30
N ALA A 56 -8.50 -2.41 -20.40
CA ALA A 56 -7.93 -2.82 -21.68
C ALA A 56 -9.00 -3.35 -22.64
N LYS A 57 -10.03 -4.05 -22.14
CA LYS A 57 -11.20 -4.47 -22.96
C LYS A 57 -11.98 -3.32 -23.56
N GLN A 58 -11.97 -2.16 -22.93
CA GLN A 58 -12.70 -0.97 -23.39
C GLN A 58 -11.86 -0.14 -24.35
N LEU A 59 -10.56 -0.04 -24.09
CA LEU A 59 -9.66 0.89 -24.77
C LEU A 59 -8.89 0.25 -25.93
N ASN A 60 -8.64 -1.06 -25.87
CA ASN A 60 -7.78 -1.76 -26.81
C ASN A 60 -8.51 -2.91 -27.52
N THR A 61 -8.91 -2.68 -28.78
CA THR A 61 -9.63 -3.68 -29.58
C THR A 61 -8.83 -4.96 -29.78
N ALA A 62 -7.51 -4.86 -29.98
CA ALA A 62 -6.66 -6.04 -30.17
C ALA A 62 -6.61 -6.92 -28.91
N TYR A 63 -6.48 -6.30 -27.73
CA TYR A 63 -6.57 -7.01 -26.46
C TYR A 63 -7.94 -7.65 -26.30
N LYS A 64 -9.02 -6.87 -26.47
CA LYS A 64 -10.40 -7.34 -26.38
C LYS A 64 -10.62 -8.59 -27.24
N ASP A 65 -10.20 -8.56 -28.49
CA ASP A 65 -10.35 -9.69 -29.42
C ASP A 65 -9.48 -10.89 -29.01
N SER A 66 -8.26 -10.65 -28.50
CA SER A 66 -7.35 -11.70 -28.04
C SER A 66 -7.87 -12.46 -26.81
N VAL A 67 -8.60 -11.79 -25.91
CA VAL A 67 -9.13 -12.39 -24.67
C VAL A 67 -10.60 -12.82 -24.77
N ALA A 68 -11.35 -12.32 -25.76
CA ALA A 68 -12.78 -12.59 -25.95
C ALA A 68 -13.09 -14.09 -26.00
N THR A 69 -12.25 -14.88 -26.66
CA THR A 69 -12.46 -16.34 -26.77
C THR A 69 -11.77 -17.10 -25.63
N ALA A 70 -10.53 -16.75 -25.28
CA ALA A 70 -9.73 -17.52 -24.32
C ALA A 70 -10.23 -17.39 -22.87
N CYS A 71 -10.70 -16.21 -22.47
CA CYS A 71 -11.05 -15.95 -21.07
C CYS A 71 -12.54 -16.15 -20.78
N ALA A 72 -13.42 -15.71 -21.69
CA ALA A 72 -14.86 -15.91 -21.52
C ALA A 72 -15.28 -17.37 -21.69
N THR A 73 -14.71 -18.11 -22.66
CA THR A 73 -15.11 -19.50 -22.93
C THR A 73 -14.66 -20.46 -21.83
N ASN A 74 -13.52 -20.20 -21.19
CA ASN A 74 -12.93 -21.05 -20.16
C ASN A 74 -13.29 -20.62 -18.73
N ASN A 75 -14.18 -19.63 -18.57
CA ASN A 75 -14.58 -19.08 -17.28
C ASN A 75 -13.38 -18.68 -16.40
N ILE A 76 -12.35 -18.09 -17.02
CA ILE A 76 -11.15 -17.60 -16.34
C ILE A 76 -11.51 -16.27 -15.68
N LYS A 77 -11.07 -16.06 -14.43
CA LYS A 77 -11.26 -14.77 -13.76
C LYS A 77 -10.54 -13.65 -14.52
N ASP A 78 -11.13 -12.47 -14.54
CA ASP A 78 -10.64 -11.33 -15.31
C ASP A 78 -9.16 -10.99 -14.99
N GLY A 79 -8.77 -10.92 -13.72
CA GLY A 79 -7.37 -10.74 -13.32
C GLY A 79 -6.42 -11.85 -13.77
N ASP A 80 -6.83 -13.12 -13.68
CA ASP A 80 -6.02 -14.27 -14.14
C ASP A 80 -5.82 -14.23 -15.65
N CYS A 81 -6.86 -13.82 -16.38
CA CYS A 81 -6.83 -13.63 -17.83
C CYS A 81 -5.80 -12.58 -18.25
N TYR A 82 -5.82 -11.40 -17.61
CA TYR A 82 -4.84 -10.36 -17.93
C TYR A 82 -3.42 -10.80 -17.58
N THR A 83 -3.23 -11.49 -16.45
CA THR A 83 -1.92 -12.01 -16.02
C THR A 83 -1.35 -13.01 -17.02
N ALA A 84 -2.17 -13.94 -17.51
CA ALA A 84 -1.78 -14.90 -18.53
C ALA A 84 -1.43 -14.20 -19.86
N PHE A 85 -2.25 -13.23 -20.28
CA PHE A 85 -1.96 -12.41 -21.45
C PHE A 85 -0.63 -11.67 -21.33
N ALA A 86 -0.41 -10.97 -20.21
CA ALA A 86 0.78 -10.16 -19.99
C ALA A 86 2.06 -11.00 -19.94
N THR A 87 1.97 -12.21 -19.39
CA THR A 87 3.07 -13.18 -19.37
C THR A 87 3.41 -13.68 -20.78
N GLY A 88 2.38 -14.01 -21.58
CA GLY A 88 2.57 -14.48 -22.96
C GLY A 88 2.94 -13.38 -23.96
N ASN A 89 2.55 -12.13 -23.68
CA ASN A 89 2.64 -11.00 -24.61
C ASN A 89 3.17 -9.73 -23.92
N PRO A 90 4.40 -9.76 -23.36
CA PRO A 90 4.93 -8.67 -22.53
C PRO A 90 5.00 -7.32 -23.29
N THR A 91 5.33 -7.34 -24.58
CA THR A 91 5.37 -6.13 -25.42
C THR A 91 3.99 -5.51 -25.58
N SER A 92 2.95 -6.31 -25.83
CA SER A 92 1.58 -5.83 -25.97
C SER A 92 1.04 -5.34 -24.63
N ALA A 93 1.36 -6.01 -23.52
CA ALA A 93 0.99 -5.56 -22.19
C ALA A 93 1.61 -4.20 -21.83
N ALA A 94 2.89 -3.96 -22.18
CA ALA A 94 3.53 -2.67 -21.99
C ALA A 94 2.90 -1.55 -22.84
N ALA A 95 2.48 -1.87 -24.07
CA ALA A 95 1.75 -0.91 -24.92
C ALA A 95 0.38 -0.54 -24.30
N ILE A 96 -0.37 -1.54 -23.81
CA ILE A 96 -1.63 -1.32 -23.09
C ILE A 96 -1.40 -0.47 -21.83
N GLU A 97 -0.35 -0.73 -21.05
CA GLU A 97 -0.03 0.05 -19.85
C GLU A 97 0.14 1.55 -20.18
N THR A 98 0.68 1.87 -21.35
CA THR A 98 0.82 3.26 -21.84
C THR A 98 -0.53 3.90 -22.13
N GLU A 99 -1.47 3.15 -22.70
CA GLU A 99 -2.85 3.61 -22.96
C GLU A 99 -3.62 3.87 -21.65
N LEU A 100 -3.27 3.17 -20.57
CA LEU A 100 -3.93 3.30 -19.27
C LEU A 100 -3.47 4.53 -18.46
N VAL A 101 -2.40 5.21 -18.85
CA VAL A 101 -1.84 6.37 -18.11
C VAL A 101 -2.89 7.47 -17.89
N ALA A 102 -3.68 7.81 -18.91
CA ALA A 102 -4.71 8.85 -18.78
C ALA A 102 -5.77 8.49 -17.73
N PHE A 103 -6.11 7.20 -17.62
CA PHE A 103 -7.02 6.72 -16.58
C PHE A 103 -6.41 6.84 -15.19
N LYS A 104 -5.14 6.45 -15.03
CA LYS A 104 -4.44 6.57 -13.73
C LYS A 104 -4.38 8.02 -13.27
N VAL A 105 -4.05 8.95 -14.16
CA VAL A 105 -4.03 10.38 -13.86
C VAL A 105 -5.42 10.86 -13.44
N ALA A 106 -6.45 10.56 -14.23
CA ALA A 106 -7.82 10.97 -13.92
C ALA A 106 -8.33 10.37 -12.59
N ALA A 107 -8.07 9.08 -12.35
CA ALA A 107 -8.43 8.40 -11.10
C ALA A 107 -7.70 9.02 -9.92
N GLN A 108 -6.39 9.30 -10.05
CA GLN A 108 -5.60 9.93 -9.00
C GLN A 108 -6.12 11.33 -8.68
N THR A 109 -6.43 12.15 -9.68
CA THR A 109 -7.01 13.49 -9.47
C THR A 109 -8.31 13.46 -8.66
N LEU A 110 -9.14 12.42 -8.83
CA LEU A 110 -10.39 12.30 -8.08
C LEU A 110 -10.17 11.96 -6.59
N ILE A 111 -9.09 11.26 -6.27
CA ILE A 111 -8.81 10.75 -4.92
C ILE A 111 -7.63 11.46 -4.24
N ASP A 112 -7.02 12.45 -4.90
CA ASP A 112 -5.91 13.24 -4.35
C ASP A 112 -6.26 13.92 -3.02
N THR A 113 -7.54 14.22 -2.80
CA THR A 113 -8.03 14.82 -1.55
C THR A 113 -7.98 13.88 -0.35
N VAL A 114 -7.76 12.59 -0.56
CA VAL A 114 -7.62 11.60 0.51
C VAL A 114 -6.28 10.85 0.44
N ASP A 115 -5.51 11.02 -0.63
CA ASP A 115 -4.21 10.41 -0.80
C ASP A 115 -3.16 11.06 0.11
N PRO A 116 -2.50 10.29 0.98
CA PRO A 116 -1.49 10.84 1.89
C PRO A 116 -0.32 11.46 1.14
N HIS A 117 0.06 10.96 -0.03
CA HIS A 117 1.16 11.51 -0.81
C HIS A 117 0.85 12.93 -1.30
N SER A 118 -0.36 13.12 -1.83
CA SER A 118 -0.81 14.40 -2.39
C SER A 118 -0.95 15.47 -1.31
N LEU A 119 -1.21 15.08 -0.06
CA LEU A 119 -1.45 15.99 1.04
C LEU A 119 -0.29 16.19 2.01
N ALA A 120 0.52 15.17 2.29
CA ALA A 120 1.63 15.28 3.24
C ALA A 120 2.71 16.29 2.82
N ASN A 121 2.71 16.70 1.55
CA ASN A 121 3.63 17.67 0.99
C ASN A 121 3.05 19.10 0.91
N THR A 122 1.84 19.34 1.40
CA THR A 122 1.30 20.71 1.49
C THR A 122 1.92 21.45 2.67
N GLU A 123 1.97 22.78 2.59
CA GLU A 123 2.53 23.63 3.64
C GLU A 123 1.86 23.37 5.00
N ASP A 124 0.52 23.29 4.98
CA ASP A 124 -0.32 23.07 6.17
C ASP A 124 -0.05 21.72 6.87
N LEU A 125 0.39 20.70 6.12
CA LEU A 125 0.59 19.33 6.62
C LEU A 125 2.06 18.96 6.83
N SER A 126 2.99 19.77 6.35
CA SER A 126 4.44 19.51 6.45
C SER A 126 4.94 19.39 7.90
N SER A 127 4.41 20.22 8.80
CA SER A 127 4.71 20.20 10.23
C SER A 127 4.10 18.97 10.91
N PHE A 128 2.86 18.61 10.56
CA PHE A 128 2.20 17.41 11.02
C PHE A 128 2.99 16.16 10.61
N ARG A 129 3.27 16.00 9.31
CA ARG A 129 4.05 14.89 8.74
C ARG A 129 5.36 14.62 9.49
N SER A 130 6.11 15.68 9.80
CA SER A 130 7.47 15.60 10.34
C SER A 130 7.55 15.40 11.85
N SER A 131 6.48 15.70 12.60
CA SER A 131 6.48 15.67 14.07
C SER A 131 5.45 14.75 14.69
N TYR A 132 4.38 14.42 13.96
CA TYR A 132 3.28 13.65 14.48
C TYR A 132 3.69 12.19 14.75
N PRO A 133 3.43 11.65 15.96
CA PRO A 133 3.73 10.27 16.29
C PRO A 133 3.04 9.29 15.33
N THR A 134 3.86 8.60 14.53
CA THR A 134 3.39 7.70 13.48
C THR A 134 4.12 6.37 13.51
N LEU A 135 3.36 5.29 13.53
CA LEU A 135 3.84 3.93 13.28
C LEU A 135 3.31 3.45 11.94
N LEU A 136 4.20 3.18 11.00
CA LEU A 136 3.90 2.46 9.77
C LEU A 136 4.29 1.00 9.95
N ILE A 137 3.47 0.06 9.47
CA ILE A 137 3.77 -1.37 9.45
C ILE A 137 3.66 -1.86 8.01
N GLN A 138 4.66 -2.60 7.55
CA GLN A 138 4.66 -3.28 6.25
C GLN A 138 4.82 -4.78 6.46
N SER A 139 4.14 -5.55 5.60
CA SER A 139 4.46 -6.94 5.32
C SER A 139 5.22 -6.99 4.01
N GLN A 140 6.40 -7.62 3.99
CA GLN A 140 7.20 -7.81 2.79
C GLN A 140 6.42 -8.60 1.75
N ASN A 141 6.54 -8.20 0.48
CA ASN A 141 5.84 -8.82 -0.65
C ASN A 141 4.31 -8.85 -0.49
N ASP A 142 3.74 -7.80 0.13
CA ASP A 142 2.29 -7.64 0.23
C ASP A 142 1.69 -7.47 -1.16
N LYS A 143 0.82 -8.42 -1.52
CA LYS A 143 0.20 -8.52 -2.84
C LYS A 143 -0.95 -7.54 -3.06
N THR A 144 -1.52 -7.02 -1.98
CA THR A 144 -2.68 -6.14 -2.02
C THR A 144 -2.24 -4.69 -2.00
N VAL A 145 -1.42 -4.31 -1.02
CA VAL A 145 -0.75 -3.01 -0.98
C VAL A 145 0.73 -3.26 -1.25
N PRO A 146 1.21 -3.01 -2.47
CA PRO A 146 2.61 -3.25 -2.80
C PRO A 146 3.54 -2.42 -1.90
N ASN A 147 4.73 -2.93 -1.63
CA ASN A 147 5.72 -2.20 -0.84
C ASN A 147 6.26 -0.99 -1.62
N THR A 148 6.44 -1.15 -2.94
CA THR A 148 6.93 -0.12 -3.86
C THR A 148 6.18 -0.17 -5.20
N GLY A 149 6.34 0.87 -6.03
CA GLY A 149 5.73 0.93 -7.36
C GLY A 149 6.45 0.09 -8.42
N ILE A 150 5.82 -0.03 -9.59
CA ILE A 150 6.45 -0.66 -10.75
C ILE A 150 7.56 0.27 -11.26
N ALA A 151 8.81 -0.21 -11.28
CA ALA A 151 10.01 0.59 -11.57
C ALA A 151 9.99 1.38 -12.90
N THR A 152 9.13 0.99 -13.85
CA THR A 152 8.95 1.69 -15.13
C THR A 152 8.05 2.93 -15.04
N SER A 153 7.39 3.17 -13.92
CA SER A 153 6.57 4.37 -13.68
C SER A 153 7.40 5.51 -13.11
N PHE A 154 7.20 6.74 -13.64
CA PHE A 154 7.85 7.95 -13.13
C PHE A 154 7.47 8.29 -11.68
N THR A 155 6.37 7.74 -11.18
CA THR A 155 5.87 7.97 -9.83
C THR A 155 6.05 6.75 -8.92
N ALA A 156 6.82 5.75 -9.35
CA ALA A 156 7.01 4.50 -8.61
C ALA A 156 7.51 4.72 -7.17
N SER A 157 8.35 5.73 -6.96
CA SER A 157 8.88 6.10 -5.64
C SER A 157 7.83 6.62 -4.65
N PHE A 158 6.61 6.92 -5.11
CA PHE A 158 5.51 7.42 -4.28
C PHE A 158 4.49 6.34 -3.93
N VAL A 159 4.62 5.16 -4.55
CA VAL A 159 3.65 4.07 -4.44
C VAL A 159 3.97 3.20 -3.24
N GLY A 160 2.91 2.73 -2.58
CA GLY A 160 3.02 1.69 -1.57
C GLY A 160 3.52 2.21 -0.23
N SER A 161 3.84 1.28 0.67
CA SER A 161 4.27 1.58 2.03
C SER A 161 5.63 2.28 2.05
N GLU A 162 6.58 1.91 1.20
CA GLU A 162 7.92 2.55 1.15
C GLU A 162 7.84 3.98 0.57
N GLY A 163 6.97 4.19 -0.42
CA GLY A 163 6.71 5.54 -0.93
C GLY A 163 6.04 6.43 0.12
N LEU A 164 5.11 5.86 0.90
CA LEU A 164 4.53 6.55 2.06
C LEU A 164 5.59 6.81 3.13
N ASP A 165 6.44 5.84 3.46
CA ASP A 165 7.54 6.04 4.40
C ASP A 165 8.45 7.19 3.96
N THR A 166 8.91 7.20 2.71
CA THR A 166 9.72 8.31 2.15
C THR A 166 9.00 9.65 2.31
N THR A 167 7.69 9.64 2.07
CA THR A 167 6.81 10.81 2.24
C THR A 167 6.63 11.21 3.69
N LEU A 168 6.84 10.35 4.66
CA LEU A 168 6.75 10.72 6.08
C LEU A 168 8.15 11.01 6.65
N GLY A 169 9.18 10.30 6.20
CA GLY A 169 10.53 10.30 6.76
C GLY A 169 10.56 9.60 8.11
N LEU A 170 10.11 8.34 8.18
CA LEU A 170 10.15 7.54 9.42
C LEU A 170 11.51 6.85 9.56
N SER A 171 11.75 6.27 10.74
CA SER A 171 12.92 5.43 10.98
C SER A 171 12.59 3.98 10.69
N ASP A 172 13.33 3.36 9.78
CA ASP A 172 13.15 1.96 9.43
C ASP A 172 13.46 0.99 10.57
N SER A 173 12.67 -0.06 10.68
CA SER A 173 12.87 -1.21 11.55
C SER A 173 12.89 -2.46 10.69
N THR A 174 14.10 -3.01 10.51
CA THR A 174 14.37 -4.24 9.74
C THR A 174 15.17 -5.21 10.60
N LYS A 175 15.40 -6.43 10.12
CA LYS A 175 16.22 -7.43 10.82
C LYS A 175 17.64 -6.93 11.09
N ALA A 176 18.18 -6.11 10.19
CA ALA A 176 19.52 -5.53 10.33
C ALA A 176 19.55 -4.32 11.28
N SER A 177 18.42 -3.63 11.45
CA SER A 177 18.32 -2.43 12.28
C SER A 177 16.95 -2.34 12.96
N PRO A 178 16.70 -3.12 14.03
CA PRO A 178 15.51 -2.95 14.84
C PRO A 178 15.52 -1.55 15.48
N SER A 179 14.43 -0.81 15.33
CA SER A 179 14.28 0.55 15.84
C SER A 179 13.08 0.71 16.77
N ILE A 180 13.12 1.76 17.59
CA ILE A 180 12.11 2.18 18.56
C ILE A 180 11.92 3.70 18.47
N GLY A 181 10.86 4.23 19.08
CA GLY A 181 10.55 5.66 19.10
C GLY A 181 9.16 6.00 18.56
N ASN A 182 8.90 7.28 18.34
CA ASN A 182 7.58 7.80 17.99
C ASN A 182 7.32 7.97 16.49
N ARG A 183 8.34 7.77 15.63
CA ARG A 183 8.22 7.87 14.17
C ARG A 183 8.97 6.73 13.52
N VAL A 184 8.29 5.59 13.39
CA VAL A 184 8.91 4.29 13.08
C VAL A 184 8.16 3.59 11.95
N PHE A 185 8.91 2.96 11.04
CA PHE A 185 8.40 2.07 10.02
C PHE A 185 8.86 0.64 10.28
N VAL A 186 7.95 -0.25 10.68
CA VAL A 186 8.26 -1.64 10.99
C VAL A 186 7.98 -2.56 9.80
N GLN A 187 9.04 -3.16 9.26
CA GLN A 187 8.99 -4.01 8.07
C GLN A 187 9.11 -5.48 8.46
N TYR A 188 8.00 -6.21 8.41
CA TYR A 188 7.96 -7.65 8.67
C TYR A 188 8.30 -8.44 7.42
N ASN A 189 9.02 -9.57 7.59
CA ASN A 189 9.35 -10.44 6.47
C ASN A 189 8.13 -11.10 5.82
N GLU A 190 8.36 -11.75 4.69
CA GLU A 190 7.35 -12.31 3.78
C GLU A 190 6.42 -13.37 4.40
N THR A 191 6.70 -13.84 5.62
CA THR A 191 5.76 -14.71 6.35
C THR A 191 4.48 -13.93 6.67
N ALA A 192 4.60 -12.65 7.04
CA ALA A 192 3.45 -11.77 7.17
C ALA A 192 2.82 -11.48 5.79
N LYS A 193 1.50 -11.39 5.78
CA LYS A 193 0.65 -11.10 4.62
C LYS A 193 -0.21 -9.87 4.89
N HIS A 194 -0.94 -9.45 3.86
CA HIS A 194 -1.77 -8.24 3.92
C HIS A 194 -2.67 -8.15 5.17
N SER A 195 -3.29 -9.24 5.59
CA SER A 195 -4.25 -9.23 6.71
C SER A 195 -3.67 -9.71 8.04
N THR A 196 -2.37 -10.03 8.12
CA THR A 196 -1.75 -10.66 9.30
C THR A 196 -1.96 -9.87 10.59
N ILE A 197 -1.97 -8.54 10.53
CA ILE A 197 -2.25 -7.69 11.70
C ILE A 197 -3.69 -7.87 12.23
N ILE A 198 -4.64 -8.10 11.34
CA ILE A 198 -6.06 -8.32 11.66
C ILE A 198 -6.28 -9.75 12.16
N GLY A 199 -5.57 -10.74 11.63
CA GLY A 199 -5.62 -12.12 12.08
C GLY A 199 -4.64 -12.99 11.30
N PRO A 200 -4.24 -14.15 11.85
CA PRO A 200 -3.31 -15.04 11.17
C PRO A 200 -3.95 -15.65 9.92
N GLN A 201 -3.11 -16.14 9.02
CA GLN A 201 -3.49 -17.04 7.94
C GLN A 201 -4.21 -18.27 8.51
N ALA A 202 -5.03 -18.92 7.67
CA ALA A 202 -5.81 -20.08 8.07
C ALA A 202 -4.96 -21.26 8.58
N ASP A 203 -3.71 -21.37 8.13
CA ASP A 203 -2.73 -22.38 8.55
C ASP A 203 -1.90 -21.96 9.78
N LEU A 204 -2.13 -20.76 10.31
CA LEU A 204 -1.43 -20.16 11.45
C LEU A 204 0.08 -19.94 11.24
N SER A 205 0.55 -19.98 9.98
CA SER A 205 1.96 -19.81 9.64
C SER A 205 2.55 -18.47 10.07
N ASP A 206 1.72 -17.43 10.19
CA ASP A 206 2.08 -16.07 10.56
C ASP A 206 1.57 -15.66 11.96
N ALA A 207 1.19 -16.61 12.81
CA ALA A 207 0.63 -16.32 14.13
C ALA A 207 1.58 -15.51 15.04
N SER A 208 2.89 -15.75 14.95
CA SER A 208 3.91 -14.95 15.64
C SER A 208 3.95 -13.51 15.13
N HIS A 209 3.76 -13.30 13.83
CA HIS A 209 3.72 -11.98 13.21
C HIS A 209 2.45 -11.24 13.62
N THR A 210 1.29 -11.90 13.63
CA THR A 210 0.03 -11.31 14.14
C THR A 210 0.20 -10.82 15.57
N LEU A 211 0.76 -11.66 16.45
CA LEU A 211 0.98 -11.29 17.85
C LEU A 211 1.96 -10.11 17.95
N SER A 212 3.09 -10.17 17.25
CA SER A 212 4.09 -9.11 17.24
C SER A 212 3.50 -7.79 16.75
N MET A 213 2.86 -7.78 15.58
CA MET A 213 2.25 -6.57 15.01
C MET A 213 1.27 -5.91 15.98
N ARG A 214 0.38 -6.71 16.60
CA ARG A 214 -0.59 -6.19 17.58
C ARG A 214 0.07 -5.70 18.86
N THR A 215 1.14 -6.35 19.31
CA THR A 215 1.94 -5.86 20.44
C THR A 215 2.58 -4.52 20.10
N GLN A 216 3.18 -4.36 18.91
CA GLN A 216 3.76 -3.09 18.46
C GLN A 216 2.69 -1.98 18.39
N VAL A 217 1.51 -2.26 17.83
CA VAL A 217 0.40 -1.30 17.81
C VAL A 217 -0.06 -0.91 19.22
N THR A 218 -0.18 -1.90 20.10
CA THR A 218 -0.62 -1.67 21.48
C THR A 218 0.40 -0.87 22.28
N ASP A 219 1.69 -1.16 22.09
CA ASP A 219 2.80 -0.43 22.69
C ASP A 219 2.75 1.03 22.24
N PHE A 220 2.75 1.23 20.93
CA PHE A 220 2.75 2.57 20.32
C PHE A 220 1.57 3.44 20.72
N LEU A 221 0.34 2.91 20.67
CA LEU A 221 -0.86 3.69 20.99
C LEU A 221 -1.01 4.01 22.49
N LYS A 222 -0.24 3.39 23.38
CA LYS A 222 -0.28 3.69 24.82
C LYS A 222 0.55 4.91 25.19
N SER A 223 1.68 5.11 24.53
CA SER A 223 2.70 6.11 24.89
C SER A 223 3.09 7.02 23.73
N ASP A 224 2.40 6.91 22.59
CA ASP A 224 2.75 7.57 21.33
C ASP A 224 4.19 7.28 20.86
N SER A 225 4.74 6.16 21.33
CA SER A 225 6.11 5.72 21.06
C SER A 225 6.19 4.20 21.13
N LEU A 226 6.98 3.62 20.25
CA LEU A 226 7.36 2.22 20.36
C LEU A 226 8.48 2.12 21.39
N ASP A 227 8.28 1.36 22.47
CA ASP A 227 9.26 1.20 23.54
C ASP A 227 10.03 -0.11 23.38
N THR A 228 9.41 -1.10 22.73
CA THR A 228 10.02 -2.41 22.46
C THR A 228 10.06 -2.69 20.96
N ALA A 229 11.27 -2.92 20.44
CA ALA A 229 11.45 -3.33 19.05
C ALA A 229 10.80 -4.70 18.78
N ALA A 230 10.26 -4.87 17.57
CA ALA A 230 9.80 -6.17 17.10
C ALA A 230 10.97 -7.20 17.09
N PRO A 231 10.69 -8.49 17.32
CA PRO A 231 11.72 -9.53 17.26
C PRO A 231 12.38 -9.58 15.88
N SER A 232 13.72 -9.54 15.83
CA SER A 232 14.48 -9.50 14.57
C SER A 232 14.24 -10.71 13.66
N ALA A 233 13.82 -11.85 14.20
CA ALA A 233 13.44 -13.03 13.41
C ALA A 233 12.14 -12.85 12.59
N LEU A 234 11.31 -11.86 12.93
CA LEU A 234 10.04 -11.56 12.27
C LEU A 234 10.17 -10.40 11.27
N LEU A 235 11.28 -9.65 11.34
CA LEU A 235 11.56 -8.53 10.46
C LEU A 235 12.18 -9.01 9.13
N GLU A 236 12.06 -8.17 8.11
CA GLU A 236 12.72 -8.28 6.80
C GLU A 236 14.25 -8.25 6.92
#